data_AF-A0A8J5KHY4-F1
#
_entry.id   AF-A0A8J5KHY4-F1
#
_cell.length_a   1.000
_cell.length_b   1.000
_cell.length_c   1.000
_cell.angle_alpha   90.00
_cell.angle_beta   90.00
_cell.angle_gamma   90.00
#
_symmetry.space_group_name_H-M   'P 1'
#
loop_
_entity.id
_entity.type
_entity.pdbx_description
1 polymer ?
#
loop_
_entity_poly.entity_id
_entity_poly.type
_entity_poly.pdbx_seq_one_letter_code
_entity_poly.pdbx_strand_id
1 'polypeptide(L)'
;MLRLDSSCGKEKFAKLLLGEDMSGGGKGVPSSLALSNAITNLAVSSLEPMSAETRARWRKEIDWLLSVTDHVVELIMVTHQRRDLQANIPTLRKLDAMLLTYLDNFKDQNEFWYVSKDADEFEKGNTERNDDKWWLPVVEVPPNGLTEVSRKWLQFQKESVNQVLKAAMAINAQVLTEMEVPEEYIESLPKNGRAILGDAIYKSITDDVFNPEQFLESVDLSTEYKILDLKNRIEASAIIWMRKMHNKDSKSSWGSADVGQSILESYSRVLESLSFTVISQIDDVLYADSVAQDPSNENSTRRRSLTDSEMRPVKKLVPKEEMEKLNEAPDSMTLSDFMGWHFDPDSEEKDVKTNKLPNIVTNKKLSFLEKLENLKGSRSPSARH
;
A
#
# COMPACT_ATOMS: atom_id res chain seq x y z
N MET A 1 20.10 -23.62 18.68
CA MET A 1 19.56 -22.65 17.72
C MET A 1 18.88 -23.35 16.54
N LEU A 2 19.60 -24.08 15.67
CA LEU A 2 19.03 -24.76 14.48
C LEU A 2 17.84 -25.72 14.73
N ARG A 3 17.81 -26.45 15.86
CA ARG A 3 16.66 -27.31 16.22
C ARG A 3 15.41 -26.53 16.61
N LEU A 4 15.56 -25.39 17.27
CA LEU A 4 14.45 -24.50 17.65
C LEU A 4 13.91 -23.77 16.41
N ASP A 5 14.80 -23.35 15.52
CA ASP A 5 14.42 -22.74 14.24
C ASP A 5 13.65 -23.72 13.33
N SER A 6 14.11 -24.97 13.26
CA SER A 6 13.40 -26.04 12.55
C SER A 6 12.05 -26.38 13.20
N SER A 7 11.95 -26.32 14.53
CA SER A 7 10.70 -26.57 15.26
C SER A 7 9.66 -25.48 15.02
N CYS A 8 10.08 -24.21 15.04
CA CYS A 8 9.21 -23.06 14.80
C CYS A 8 8.63 -23.06 13.37
N GLY A 9 9.46 -23.34 12.36
CA GLY A 9 8.99 -23.47 10.97
C GLY A 9 7.97 -24.61 10.81
N LYS A 10 8.23 -25.77 11.43
CA LYS A 10 7.32 -26.93 11.39
C LYS A 10 5.96 -26.63 12.02
N GLU A 11 5.93 -25.92 13.14
CA GLU A 11 4.67 -25.55 13.79
C GLU A 11 3.81 -24.63 12.90
N LYS A 12 4.44 -23.65 12.24
CA LYS A 12 3.74 -22.76 11.30
C LYS A 12 3.18 -23.50 10.10
N PHE A 13 3.99 -24.34 9.44
CA PHE A 13 3.50 -25.14 8.32
C PHE A 13 2.40 -26.13 8.75
N ALA A 14 2.50 -26.71 9.95
CA ALA A 14 1.44 -27.58 10.48
C ALA A 14 0.12 -26.82 10.66
N LYS A 15 0.15 -25.59 11.20
CA LYS A 15 -1.03 -24.72 11.32
C LYS A 15 -1.65 -24.37 9.96
N LEU A 16 -0.82 -24.10 8.94
CA LEU A 16 -1.27 -23.85 7.57
C LEU A 16 -1.92 -25.08 6.94
N LEU A 17 -1.36 -26.26 7.16
CA LEU A 17 -1.92 -27.53 6.66
C LEU A 17 -3.25 -27.89 7.33
N LEU A 18 -3.45 -27.47 8.58
CA LEU A 18 -4.72 -27.63 9.30
C LEU A 18 -5.79 -26.61 8.87
N GLY A 19 -5.43 -25.60 8.06
CA GLY A 19 -6.37 -24.55 7.66
C GLY A 19 -6.93 -23.81 8.87
N GLU A 20 -6.11 -23.52 9.88
CA GLU A 20 -6.50 -22.89 11.15
C GLU A 20 -7.44 -23.73 12.06
N ASP A 21 -7.88 -24.92 11.61
CA ASP A 21 -8.65 -25.86 12.42
C ASP A 21 -7.74 -26.73 13.31
N MET A 22 -7.48 -26.23 14.52
CA MET A 22 -6.66 -26.92 15.51
C MET A 22 -7.30 -28.20 16.09
N SER A 23 -8.57 -28.50 15.76
CA SER A 23 -9.23 -29.74 16.18
C SER A 23 -8.84 -30.96 15.33
N GLY A 24 -8.20 -30.74 14.17
CA GLY A 24 -7.86 -31.79 13.21
C GLY A 24 -9.05 -32.35 12.43
N GLY A 25 -10.22 -31.70 12.52
CA GLY A 25 -11.47 -32.15 11.92
C GLY A 25 -11.60 -31.87 10.41
N GLY A 26 -10.62 -31.21 9.80
CA GLY A 26 -10.61 -30.88 8.37
C GLY A 26 -11.69 -29.86 7.98
N LYS A 27 -12.22 -29.10 8.94
CA LYS A 27 -13.21 -28.03 8.71
C LYS A 27 -12.56 -26.64 8.63
N GLY A 28 -11.26 -26.62 8.37
CA GLY A 28 -10.47 -25.41 8.25
C GLY A 28 -10.67 -24.66 6.94
N VAL A 29 -10.02 -23.52 6.83
CA VAL A 29 -10.00 -22.69 5.63
C VAL A 29 -9.05 -23.26 4.56
N PRO A 30 -9.23 -22.91 3.27
CA PRO A 30 -8.29 -23.27 2.22
C PRO A 30 -6.87 -22.77 2.51
N SER A 31 -5.84 -23.49 2.05
CA SER A 31 -4.43 -23.13 2.30
C SER A 31 -4.06 -21.73 1.80
N SER A 32 -4.68 -21.27 0.71
CA SER A 32 -4.57 -19.91 0.19
C SER A 32 -5.03 -18.85 1.21
N LEU A 33 -6.19 -19.08 1.84
CA LEU A 33 -6.72 -18.19 2.88
C LEU A 33 -5.90 -18.27 4.16
N ALA A 34 -5.49 -19.47 4.59
CA ALA A 34 -4.61 -19.65 5.76
C ALA A 34 -3.26 -18.91 5.58
N LEU A 35 -2.69 -18.95 4.36
CA LEU A 35 -1.46 -18.22 4.03
C LEU A 35 -1.69 -16.70 4.05
N SER A 36 -2.78 -16.22 3.46
CA SER A 36 -3.15 -14.79 3.49
C SER A 36 -3.34 -14.28 4.92
N ASN A 37 -4.02 -15.05 5.76
CA ASN A 37 -4.21 -14.75 7.17
C ASN A 37 -2.88 -14.75 7.93
N ALA A 38 -2.00 -15.72 7.68
CA ALA A 38 -0.69 -15.79 8.32
C ALA A 38 0.19 -14.58 7.99
N ILE A 39 0.20 -14.13 6.73
CA ILE A 39 0.92 -12.93 6.28
C ILE A 39 0.33 -11.68 6.96
N THR A 40 -0.99 -11.56 6.97
CA THR A 40 -1.70 -10.42 7.59
C THR A 40 -1.43 -10.35 9.10
N ASN A 41 -1.54 -11.47 9.81
CA ASN A 41 -1.34 -11.53 11.26
C ASN A 41 0.12 -11.24 11.65
N LEU A 42 1.08 -11.69 10.84
CA LEU A 42 2.50 -11.38 11.05
C LEU A 42 2.75 -9.86 10.96
N ALA A 43 2.10 -9.19 10.00
CA ALA A 43 2.19 -7.74 9.84
C ALA A 43 1.65 -6.98 11.06
N VAL A 44 0.50 -7.39 11.59
CA VAL A 44 -0.12 -6.77 12.77
C VAL A 44 0.81 -6.82 13.97
N SER A 45 1.54 -7.93 14.15
CA SER A 45 2.54 -8.06 15.23
C SER A 45 3.80 -7.18 15.03
N SER A 46 3.94 -6.53 13.88
CA SER A 46 5.11 -5.74 13.49
C SER A 46 4.85 -4.22 13.43
N LEU A 47 3.66 -3.76 13.88
CA LEU A 47 3.24 -2.34 13.84
C LEU A 47 3.87 -1.46 14.95
N GLU A 48 4.61 -2.05 15.89
CA GLU A 48 5.43 -1.32 16.87
C GLU A 48 6.81 -0.97 16.28
N PRO A 49 7.55 0.03 16.82
CA PRO A 49 8.90 0.37 16.35
C PRO A 49 9.74 -0.89 16.17
N MET A 50 10.07 -1.20 14.90
CA MET A 50 10.53 -2.54 14.56
C MET A 50 11.94 -2.76 15.10
N SER A 51 12.02 -3.39 16.28
CA SER A 51 13.27 -3.81 16.89
C SER A 51 14.06 -4.71 15.93
N ALA A 52 15.39 -4.80 16.13
CA ALA A 52 16.22 -5.68 15.30
C ALA A 52 15.74 -7.15 15.35
N GLU A 53 15.19 -7.58 16.48
CA GLU A 53 14.61 -8.91 16.67
C GLU A 53 13.30 -9.09 15.89
N THR A 54 12.39 -8.11 15.94
CA THR A 54 11.13 -8.11 15.18
C THR A 54 11.42 -8.14 13.68
N ARG A 55 12.41 -7.37 13.22
CA ARG A 55 12.82 -7.36 11.81
C ARG A 55 13.41 -8.69 11.36
N ALA A 56 14.27 -9.29 12.17
CA ALA A 56 14.84 -10.61 11.87
C ALA A 56 13.74 -11.70 11.82
N ARG A 57 12.76 -11.61 12.73
CA ARG A 57 11.57 -12.48 12.72
C ARG A 57 10.73 -12.28 11.46
N TRP A 58 10.39 -11.03 11.13
CA TRP A 58 9.65 -10.66 9.92
C TRP A 58 10.29 -11.26 8.67
N ARG A 59 11.58 -10.97 8.43
CA ARG A 59 12.31 -11.47 7.25
C ARG A 59 12.29 -12.99 7.15
N LYS A 60 12.53 -13.67 8.26
CA LYS A 60 12.57 -15.13 8.31
C LYS A 60 11.21 -15.77 8.08
N GLU A 61 10.16 -15.23 8.71
CA GLU A 61 8.83 -15.80 8.63
C GLU A 61 8.15 -15.51 7.29
N ILE A 62 8.36 -14.31 6.72
CA ILE A 62 7.95 -14.01 5.35
C ILE A 62 8.67 -14.92 4.37
N ASP A 63 9.97 -15.18 4.55
CA ASP A 63 10.71 -16.09 3.68
C ASP A 63 10.10 -17.50 3.65
N TRP A 64 9.69 -18.02 4.81
CA TRP A 64 8.97 -19.29 4.89
C TRP A 64 7.63 -19.25 4.16
N LEU A 65 6.84 -18.20 4.35
CA LEU A 65 5.53 -18.07 3.70
C LEU A 65 5.65 -17.92 2.18
N LEU A 66 6.66 -17.19 1.69
CA LEU A 66 6.92 -16.99 0.27
C LEU A 66 7.55 -18.21 -0.41
N SER A 67 8.19 -19.12 0.33
CA SER A 67 8.82 -20.33 -0.25
C SER A 67 7.83 -21.22 -1.04
N VAL A 68 6.54 -21.13 -0.72
CA VAL A 68 5.48 -21.83 -1.46
C VAL A 68 5.45 -21.38 -2.94
N THR A 69 5.78 -20.12 -3.22
CA THR A 69 5.75 -19.55 -4.57
C THR A 69 6.83 -20.12 -5.50
N ASP A 70 7.93 -20.65 -4.95
CA ASP A 70 8.99 -21.30 -5.72
C ASP A 70 8.51 -22.64 -6.32
N HIS A 71 7.44 -23.20 -5.75
CA HIS A 71 6.85 -24.46 -6.17
C HIS A 71 5.61 -24.29 -7.05
N VAL A 72 5.16 -23.05 -7.30
CA VAL A 72 4.04 -22.76 -8.19
C VAL A 72 4.59 -22.54 -9.62
N VAL A 73 4.44 -23.57 -10.45
CA VAL A 73 5.07 -23.65 -11.77
C VAL A 73 4.08 -23.84 -12.92
N GLU A 74 4.40 -23.27 -14.07
CA GLU A 74 3.80 -23.58 -15.36
C GLU A 74 4.62 -24.67 -16.07
N LEU A 75 3.94 -25.66 -16.66
CA LEU A 75 4.58 -26.74 -17.42
C LEU A 75 4.49 -26.45 -18.92
N ILE A 76 5.52 -25.82 -19.49
CA ILE A 76 5.62 -25.57 -20.94
C ILE A 76 6.85 -26.32 -21.46
N MET A 77 6.70 -27.63 -21.69
CA MET A 77 7.77 -28.59 -22.05
C MET A 77 8.91 -28.74 -21.02
N VAL A 78 9.12 -27.74 -20.18
CA VAL A 78 10.00 -27.68 -19.01
C VAL A 78 9.26 -26.87 -17.93
N THR A 79 9.52 -27.16 -16.65
CA THR A 79 8.93 -26.44 -15.52
C THR A 79 9.55 -25.04 -15.38
N HIS A 80 8.71 -24.01 -15.38
CA HIS A 80 9.11 -22.63 -15.09
C HIS A 80 8.20 -22.04 -14.01
N GLN A 81 8.71 -21.12 -13.18
CA GLN A 81 7.85 -20.42 -12.22
C GLN A 81 6.75 -19.65 -12.96
N ARG A 82 5.55 -19.61 -12.38
CA ARG A 82 4.41 -18.90 -12.96
C ARG A 82 4.75 -17.43 -13.21
N ARG A 83 4.32 -16.89 -14.36
CA ARG A 83 4.82 -15.59 -14.87
C ARG A 83 4.51 -14.40 -13.95
N ASP A 84 3.33 -14.38 -13.36
CA ASP A 84 2.90 -13.39 -12.36
C ASP A 84 3.82 -13.41 -11.12
N LEU A 85 4.13 -14.60 -10.61
CA LEU A 85 4.99 -14.78 -9.43
C LEU A 85 6.44 -14.40 -9.74
N GLN A 86 6.95 -14.82 -10.89
CA GLN A 86 8.33 -14.53 -11.31
C GLN A 86 8.59 -13.02 -11.42
N ALA A 87 7.60 -12.24 -11.85
CA ALA A 87 7.72 -10.79 -11.96
C ALA A 87 7.46 -10.07 -10.61
N ASN A 88 6.41 -10.47 -9.89
CA ASN A 88 5.92 -9.70 -8.74
C ASN A 88 6.64 -10.04 -7.43
N ILE A 89 7.03 -11.29 -7.18
CA ILE A 89 7.66 -11.68 -5.91
C ILE A 89 9.00 -10.95 -5.67
N PRO A 90 9.94 -10.88 -6.65
CA PRO A 90 11.18 -10.12 -6.45
C PRO A 90 10.92 -8.63 -6.23
N THR A 91 9.92 -8.08 -6.93
CA THR A 91 9.52 -6.67 -6.81
C THR A 91 8.98 -6.38 -5.41
N LEU A 92 8.05 -7.19 -4.90
CA LEU A 92 7.50 -7.03 -3.55
C LEU A 92 8.58 -7.19 -2.47
N ARG A 93 9.51 -8.14 -2.62
CA ARG A 93 10.66 -8.28 -1.69
C ARG A 93 11.57 -7.05 -1.69
N LYS A 94 11.74 -6.42 -2.85
CA LYS A 94 12.52 -5.18 -2.98
C LYS A 94 11.82 -4.01 -2.29
N LEU A 95 10.50 -3.90 -2.44
CA LEU A 95 9.68 -2.90 -1.73
C LEU A 95 9.73 -3.10 -0.20
N ASP A 96 9.62 -4.35 0.28
CA ASP A 96 9.79 -4.71 1.70
C ASP A 96 11.17 -4.28 2.23
N ALA A 97 12.24 -4.64 1.51
CA ALA A 97 13.59 -4.25 1.89
C ALA A 97 13.78 -2.73 1.97
N MET A 98 13.20 -1.97 1.03
CA MET A 98 13.19 -0.50 1.07
C MET A 98 12.49 0.01 2.33
N LEU A 99 11.28 -0.47 2.60
CA LEU A 99 10.48 -0.07 3.76
C LEU A 99 11.22 -0.34 5.08
N LEU A 100 11.84 -1.52 5.21
CA LEU A 100 12.66 -1.87 6.37
C LEU A 100 13.89 -0.97 6.53
N THR A 101 14.48 -0.53 5.42
CA THR A 101 15.63 0.39 5.43
C THR A 101 15.20 1.77 5.89
N TYR A 102 14.05 2.27 5.40
CA TYR A 102 13.49 3.55 5.85
C TYR A 102 13.18 3.53 7.35
N LEU A 103 12.57 2.47 7.84
CA LEU A 103 12.34 2.26 9.28
C LEU A 103 13.64 2.23 10.11
N ASP A 104 14.77 1.80 9.51
CA ASP A 104 16.06 1.79 10.20
C ASP A 104 16.65 3.18 10.34
N ASN A 105 16.49 4.02 9.32
CA ASN A 105 17.01 5.38 9.29
C ASN A 105 16.39 6.28 10.37
N PHE A 106 15.26 5.89 10.97
CA PHE A 106 14.63 6.61 12.07
C PHE A 106 15.34 6.42 13.42
N LYS A 107 16.23 5.43 13.58
CA LYS A 107 16.87 5.13 14.87
C LYS A 107 17.84 6.22 15.34
N ASP A 108 18.44 6.93 14.40
CA ASP A 108 19.45 7.95 14.70
C ASP A 108 18.83 9.34 14.92
N GLN A 109 17.50 9.46 14.82
CA GLN A 109 16.79 10.71 15.00
C GLN A 109 16.46 10.96 16.47
N ASN A 110 17.03 12.03 17.02
CA ASN A 110 16.83 12.44 18.42
C ASN A 110 16.02 13.75 18.57
N GLU A 111 15.56 14.33 17.46
CA GLU A 111 14.86 15.61 17.46
C GLU A 111 13.36 15.50 17.78
N PHE A 112 12.80 14.30 17.83
CA PHE A 112 11.42 14.09 18.27
C PHE A 112 11.36 12.81 19.10
N TRP A 113 10.40 12.74 20.02
CA TRP A 113 10.22 11.59 20.89
C TRP A 113 8.74 11.31 21.12
N TYR A 114 8.45 10.08 21.53
CA TYR A 114 7.10 9.65 21.85
C TYR A 114 6.90 9.65 23.37
N VAL A 115 5.88 10.35 23.84
CA VAL A 115 5.49 10.36 25.26
C VAL A 115 4.48 9.25 25.53
N SER A 116 4.72 8.48 26.59
CA SER A 116 3.85 7.37 26.98
C SER A 116 2.46 7.87 27.40
N LYS A 117 1.45 7.07 27.10
CA LYS A 117 0.04 7.35 27.43
C LYS A 117 -0.19 7.64 28.92
N ASP A 118 0.57 6.97 29.78
CA ASP A 118 0.44 7.01 31.25
C ASP A 118 1.33 8.08 31.90
N ALA A 119 2.03 8.91 31.10
CA ALA A 119 2.80 10.02 31.64
C ALA A 119 1.87 11.12 32.19
N ASP A 120 2.31 11.74 33.30
CA ASP A 120 1.60 12.82 33.98
C ASP A 120 1.27 13.97 33.01
N GLU A 121 0.14 14.65 33.21
CA GLU A 121 -0.33 15.77 32.36
C GLU A 121 0.67 16.92 32.24
N PHE A 122 1.68 16.98 33.13
CA PHE A 122 2.78 17.95 33.07
C PHE A 122 3.86 17.62 32.01
N GLU A 123 3.97 16.37 31.56
CA GLU A 123 4.91 15.95 30.50
C GLU A 123 4.26 15.91 29.11
N LYS A 124 2.92 15.95 29.04
CA LYS A 124 2.17 16.11 27.80
C LYS A 124 2.23 17.59 27.42
N GLY A 125 2.93 17.92 26.34
CA GLY A 125 3.00 19.28 25.82
C GLY A 125 1.62 19.82 25.48
N ASN A 126 1.58 21.05 24.97
CA ASN A 126 0.34 21.73 24.55
C ASN A 126 -0.27 21.12 23.26
N THR A 127 0.16 19.93 22.87
CA THR A 127 -0.21 19.24 21.63
C THR A 127 -1.62 18.69 21.78
N GLU A 128 -2.60 19.35 21.15
CA GLU A 128 -3.98 18.87 21.13
C GLU A 128 -4.01 17.45 20.57
N ARG A 129 -4.48 16.53 21.41
CA ARG A 129 -4.56 15.11 21.09
C ARG A 129 -5.67 14.92 20.07
N ASN A 130 -5.36 14.28 18.94
CA ASN A 130 -6.39 13.85 18.01
C ASN A 130 -7.15 12.66 18.66
N ASP A 131 -8.35 12.93 19.18
CA ASP A 131 -9.17 11.98 19.96
C ASP A 131 -9.44 10.66 19.22
N ASP A 132 -9.45 10.70 17.88
CA ASP A 132 -9.71 9.54 17.03
C ASP A 132 -8.60 8.47 17.11
N LYS A 133 -7.40 8.81 17.61
CA LYS A 133 -6.26 7.88 17.74
C LYS A 133 -5.74 7.78 19.18
N TRP A 134 -6.64 7.79 20.16
CA TRP A 134 -6.30 7.81 21.59
C TRP A 134 -5.37 6.67 22.07
N TRP A 135 -5.24 5.58 21.31
CA TRP A 135 -4.36 4.45 21.61
C TRP A 135 -2.90 4.63 21.16
N LEU A 136 -2.58 5.62 20.31
CA LEU A 136 -1.22 5.87 19.87
C LEU A 136 -0.45 6.78 20.86
N PRO A 137 0.88 6.57 21.01
CA PRO A 137 1.74 7.53 21.73
C PRO A 137 1.71 8.91 21.09
N VAL A 138 1.76 9.97 21.90
CA VAL A 138 1.80 11.34 21.39
C VAL A 138 3.23 11.69 21.01
N VAL A 139 3.42 12.23 19.81
CA VAL A 139 4.70 12.73 19.34
C VAL A 139 4.93 14.14 19.88
N GLU A 140 6.12 14.38 20.41
CA GLU A 140 6.58 15.69 20.88
C GLU A 140 7.83 16.11 20.11
N VAL A 141 7.95 17.43 19.92
CA VAL A 141 9.04 18.09 19.20
C VAL A 141 9.59 19.26 20.06
N PRO A 142 10.81 19.76 19.80
CA PRO A 142 11.36 20.91 20.50
C PRO A 142 10.43 22.14 20.42
N PRO A 143 10.45 23.05 21.42
CA PRO A 143 9.57 24.21 21.45
C PRO A 143 9.67 25.15 20.25
N ASN A 144 10.78 25.12 19.50
CA ASN A 144 11.00 25.92 18.30
C ASN A 144 10.77 25.13 17.00
N GLY A 145 10.23 23.91 17.11
CA GLY A 145 10.13 22.93 16.04
C GLY A 145 11.44 22.21 15.74
N LEU A 146 11.39 21.36 14.71
CA LEU A 146 12.50 20.61 14.16
C LEU A 146 13.47 21.52 13.41
N THR A 147 14.72 21.07 13.26
CA THR A 147 15.67 21.74 12.37
C THR A 147 15.21 21.63 10.91
N GLU A 148 15.57 22.62 10.09
CA GLU A 148 15.21 22.61 8.66
C GLU A 148 15.79 21.37 7.94
N VAL A 149 16.95 20.88 8.39
CA VAL A 149 17.58 19.66 7.89
C VAL A 149 16.71 18.43 8.20
N SER A 150 16.29 18.26 9.45
CA SER A 150 15.45 17.15 9.88
C SER A 150 14.06 17.19 9.24
N ARG A 151 13.48 18.37 9.04
CA ARG A 151 12.22 18.53 8.30
C ARG A 151 12.35 18.10 6.84
N LYS A 152 13.35 18.60 6.11
CA LYS A 152 13.57 18.22 4.71
C LYS A 152 13.83 16.72 4.57
N TRP A 153 14.58 16.15 5.51
CA TRP A 153 14.83 14.72 5.57
C TRP A 153 13.53 13.92 5.78
N LEU A 154 12.67 14.31 6.74
CA LEU A 154 11.36 13.67 6.96
C LEU A 154 10.47 13.73 5.71
N GLN A 155 10.42 14.88 5.03
CA GLN A 155 9.68 15.03 3.77
C GLN A 155 10.22 14.10 2.67
N PHE A 156 11.54 13.97 2.56
CA PHE A 156 12.17 13.05 1.61
C PHE A 156 11.84 11.58 1.94
N GLN A 157 11.88 11.19 3.23
CA GLN A 157 11.48 9.86 3.67
C GLN A 157 10.00 9.61 3.35
N LYS A 158 9.12 10.58 3.61
CA LYS A 158 7.69 10.50 3.29
C LYS A 158 7.45 10.22 1.81
N GLU A 159 8.09 10.98 0.92
CA GLU A 159 7.92 10.79 -0.53
C GLU A 159 8.48 9.44 -0.99
N SER A 160 9.60 9.00 -0.41
CA SER A 160 10.19 7.69 -0.70
C SER A 160 9.25 6.54 -0.31
N VAL A 161 8.67 6.59 0.90
CA VAL A 161 7.69 5.58 1.36
C VAL A 161 6.39 5.66 0.54
N ASN A 162 5.99 6.85 0.10
CA ASN A 162 4.82 7.04 -0.77
C ASN A 162 5.00 6.36 -2.14
N GLN A 163 6.23 6.31 -2.68
CA GLN A 163 6.52 5.55 -3.89
C GLN A 163 6.37 4.03 -3.66
N VAL A 164 6.84 3.53 -2.51
CA VAL A 164 6.65 2.13 -2.10
C VAL A 164 5.17 1.81 -1.99
N LEU A 165 4.39 2.68 -1.33
CA LEU A 165 2.93 2.56 -1.20
C LEU A 165 2.26 2.43 -2.57
N LYS A 166 2.52 3.37 -3.48
CA LYS A 166 1.94 3.37 -4.84
C LYS A 166 2.28 2.11 -5.62
N ALA A 167 3.52 1.63 -5.53
CA ALA A 167 3.95 0.40 -6.20
C ALA A 167 3.27 -0.84 -5.62
N ALA A 168 3.15 -0.95 -4.29
CA ALA A 168 2.46 -2.04 -3.62
C ALA A 168 0.96 -2.06 -3.99
N MET A 169 0.29 -0.90 -3.95
CA MET A 169 -1.11 -0.75 -4.36
C MET A 169 -1.33 -1.15 -5.83
N ALA A 170 -0.42 -0.78 -6.74
CA ALA A 170 -0.54 -1.13 -8.15
C ALA A 170 -0.46 -2.64 -8.38
N ILE A 171 0.46 -3.33 -7.67
CA ILE A 171 0.56 -4.80 -7.72
C ILE A 171 -0.69 -5.44 -7.11
N ASN A 172 -1.15 -4.95 -5.95
CA ASN A 172 -2.35 -5.47 -5.29
C ASN A 172 -3.58 -5.35 -6.19
N ALA A 173 -3.79 -4.18 -6.79
CA ALA A 173 -4.89 -3.94 -7.72
C ALA A 173 -4.81 -4.85 -8.96
N GLN A 174 -3.62 -5.02 -9.54
CA GLN A 174 -3.44 -5.92 -10.68
C GLN A 174 -3.83 -7.35 -10.34
N VAL A 175 -3.33 -7.88 -9.21
CA VAL A 175 -3.62 -9.25 -8.77
C VAL A 175 -5.13 -9.43 -8.53
N LEU A 176 -5.79 -8.49 -7.86
CA LEU A 176 -7.23 -8.53 -7.60
C LEU A 176 -8.05 -8.57 -8.90
N THR A 177 -7.62 -7.90 -9.96
CA THR A 177 -8.32 -7.95 -11.26
C THR A 177 -8.17 -9.28 -11.99
N GLU A 178 -7.13 -10.05 -11.68
CA GLU A 178 -6.85 -11.37 -12.25
C GLU A 178 -7.44 -12.52 -11.41
N MET A 179 -7.87 -12.25 -10.18
CA MET A 179 -8.51 -13.23 -9.32
C MET A 179 -9.91 -13.58 -9.83
N GLU A 180 -10.24 -14.87 -9.78
CA GLU A 180 -11.58 -15.34 -10.15
C GLU A 180 -12.64 -14.83 -9.16
N VAL A 181 -13.75 -14.31 -9.69
CA VAL A 181 -14.90 -13.89 -8.88
C VAL A 181 -15.61 -15.14 -8.35
N PRO A 182 -15.80 -15.29 -7.03
CA PRO A 182 -16.48 -16.46 -6.46
C PRO A 182 -17.90 -16.64 -7.02
N GLU A 183 -18.26 -17.85 -7.44
CA GLU A 183 -19.61 -18.14 -7.96
C GLU A 183 -20.70 -17.88 -6.90
N GLU A 184 -20.41 -18.07 -5.61
CA GLU A 184 -21.33 -17.70 -4.50
C GLU A 184 -21.68 -16.22 -4.51
N TYR A 185 -20.70 -15.35 -4.81
CA TYR A 185 -20.94 -13.91 -4.93
C TYR A 185 -21.81 -13.63 -6.16
N ILE A 186 -21.51 -14.24 -7.31
CA ILE A 186 -22.29 -14.08 -8.56
C ILE A 186 -23.74 -14.53 -8.36
N GLU A 187 -23.97 -15.65 -7.67
CA GLU A 187 -25.31 -16.19 -7.38
C GLU A 187 -26.11 -15.27 -6.42
N SER A 188 -25.42 -14.52 -5.56
CA SER A 188 -26.06 -13.52 -4.67
C SER A 188 -26.50 -12.24 -5.38
N LEU A 189 -25.95 -11.94 -6.56
CA LEU A 189 -26.21 -10.68 -7.26
C LEU A 189 -27.57 -10.65 -7.97
N PRO A 190 -28.24 -9.48 -8.04
CA PRO A 190 -29.38 -9.29 -8.92
C PRO A 190 -29.03 -9.58 -10.39
N LYS A 191 -29.97 -10.20 -11.13
CA LYS A 191 -29.76 -10.61 -12.54
C LYS A 191 -29.68 -9.45 -13.54
N ASN A 192 -29.96 -8.23 -13.11
CA ASN A 192 -30.05 -7.02 -13.93
C ASN A 192 -29.21 -5.88 -13.33
N GLY A 193 -28.26 -5.36 -14.12
CA GLY A 193 -27.42 -4.22 -13.71
C GLY A 193 -28.22 -3.00 -13.27
N ARG A 194 -29.40 -2.77 -13.87
CA ARG A 194 -30.31 -1.69 -13.47
C ARG A 194 -30.83 -1.82 -12.03
N ALA A 195 -31.09 -3.04 -11.52
CA ALA A 195 -31.54 -3.17 -10.12
C ALA A 195 -30.39 -2.95 -9.13
N ILE A 196 -29.15 -3.23 -9.54
CA ILE A 196 -27.94 -3.00 -8.73
C ILE A 196 -27.63 -1.51 -8.68
N LEU A 197 -27.59 -0.87 -9.85
CA LEU A 197 -27.24 0.55 -9.98
C LEU A 197 -28.39 1.47 -9.62
N GLY A 198 -29.63 1.02 -9.64
CA GLY A 198 -30.79 1.89 -9.53
C GLY A 198 -30.98 2.78 -10.77
N ASP A 199 -32.17 3.37 -10.88
CA ASP A 199 -32.60 4.05 -12.10
C ASP A 199 -31.75 5.28 -12.45
N ALA A 200 -31.36 6.08 -11.45
CA ALA A 200 -30.59 7.30 -11.67
C ALA A 200 -29.20 7.00 -12.24
N ILE A 201 -28.43 6.14 -11.57
CA ILE A 201 -27.07 5.80 -12.01
C ILE A 201 -27.11 5.04 -13.32
N TYR A 202 -28.03 4.08 -13.48
CA TYR A 202 -28.17 3.33 -14.72
C TYR A 202 -28.43 4.27 -15.90
N LYS A 203 -29.34 5.23 -15.76
CA LYS A 203 -29.62 6.22 -16.81
C LYS A 203 -28.39 7.04 -17.16
N SER A 204 -27.62 7.50 -16.18
CA SER A 204 -26.44 8.34 -16.41
C SER A 204 -25.32 7.60 -17.15
N ILE A 205 -25.07 6.33 -16.83
CA ILE A 205 -23.97 5.57 -17.45
C ILE A 205 -24.35 4.95 -18.80
N THR A 206 -25.65 4.83 -19.10
CA THR A 206 -26.14 4.35 -20.39
C THR A 206 -26.56 5.48 -21.33
N ASP A 207 -26.25 6.74 -20.99
CA ASP A 207 -26.51 7.88 -21.85
C ASP A 207 -25.65 7.82 -23.11
N ASP A 208 -26.11 8.46 -24.19
CA ASP A 208 -25.42 8.47 -25.49
C ASP A 208 -24.06 9.19 -25.42
N VAL A 209 -23.96 10.16 -24.50
CA VAL A 209 -22.72 10.88 -24.18
C VAL A 209 -22.41 10.68 -22.69
N PHE A 210 -21.33 9.98 -22.40
CA PHE A 210 -20.90 9.73 -21.03
C PHE A 210 -19.60 10.51 -20.73
N ASN A 211 -19.64 11.31 -19.67
CA ASN A 211 -18.46 11.94 -19.08
C ASN A 211 -18.32 11.47 -17.60
N PRO A 212 -17.24 10.76 -17.24
CA PRO A 212 -17.05 10.23 -15.90
C PRO A 212 -16.89 11.32 -14.83
N GLU A 213 -16.25 12.45 -15.15
CA GLU A 213 -16.05 13.55 -14.20
C GLU A 213 -17.39 14.20 -13.84
N GLN A 214 -18.19 14.53 -14.86
CA GLN A 214 -19.53 15.07 -14.69
C GLN A 214 -20.47 14.11 -13.95
N PHE A 215 -20.35 12.80 -14.22
CA PHE A 215 -21.10 11.78 -13.49
C PHE A 215 -20.74 11.79 -12.00
N LEU A 216 -19.46 11.79 -11.65
CA LEU A 216 -19.01 11.81 -10.25
C LEU A 216 -19.43 13.09 -9.51
N GLU A 217 -19.43 14.23 -10.20
CA GLU A 217 -19.97 15.49 -9.65
C GLU A 217 -21.47 15.44 -9.37
N SER A 218 -22.21 14.62 -10.12
CA SER A 218 -23.67 14.46 -9.95
C SER A 218 -24.06 13.49 -8.83
N VAL A 219 -23.13 12.67 -8.34
CA VAL A 219 -23.37 11.67 -7.31
C VAL A 219 -22.88 12.19 -5.95
N ASP A 220 -23.63 11.86 -4.90
CA ASP A 220 -23.26 12.21 -3.54
C ASP A 220 -22.10 11.33 -3.05
N LEU A 221 -20.91 11.91 -3.00
CA LEU A 221 -19.67 11.29 -2.52
C LEU A 221 -19.22 11.87 -1.17
N SER A 222 -20.16 12.41 -0.37
CA SER A 222 -19.81 13.15 0.85
C SER A 222 -19.24 12.29 1.98
N THR A 223 -19.44 10.97 1.95
CA THR A 223 -18.97 10.04 2.97
C THR A 223 -18.32 8.82 2.34
N GLU A 224 -17.36 8.21 3.05
CA GLU A 224 -16.71 6.97 2.63
C GLU A 224 -17.73 5.85 2.35
N TYR A 225 -18.78 5.76 3.17
CA TYR A 225 -19.86 4.80 2.95
C TYR A 225 -20.55 4.96 1.58
N LYS A 226 -20.84 6.20 1.17
CA LYS A 226 -21.49 6.45 -0.13
C LYS A 226 -20.56 6.16 -1.30
N ILE A 227 -19.28 6.50 -1.15
CA ILE A 227 -18.24 6.16 -2.14
C ILE A 227 -18.15 4.64 -2.30
N LEU A 228 -18.11 3.90 -1.19
CA LEU A 228 -18.03 2.45 -1.19
C LEU A 228 -19.30 1.78 -1.74
N ASP A 229 -20.48 2.30 -1.41
CA ASP A 229 -21.76 1.83 -1.99
C ASP A 229 -21.76 1.99 -3.52
N LEU A 230 -21.37 3.17 -4.01
CA LEU A 230 -21.27 3.43 -5.45
C LEU A 230 -20.28 2.47 -6.12
N LYS A 231 -19.08 2.30 -5.54
CA LYS A 231 -18.07 1.36 -6.03
C LYS A 231 -18.63 -0.06 -6.12
N ASN A 232 -19.20 -0.57 -5.03
CA ASN A 232 -19.77 -1.92 -4.97
C ASN A 232 -20.86 -2.14 -6.03
N ARG A 233 -21.72 -1.14 -6.25
CA ARG A 233 -22.79 -1.23 -7.25
C ARG A 233 -22.25 -1.22 -8.68
N ILE A 234 -21.24 -0.40 -8.97
CA ILE A 234 -20.56 -0.38 -10.26
C ILE A 234 -19.86 -1.71 -10.52
N GLU A 235 -19.07 -2.21 -9.57
CA GLU A 235 -18.36 -3.50 -9.69
C GLU A 235 -19.32 -4.67 -9.91
N ALA A 236 -20.37 -4.77 -9.10
CA ALA A 236 -21.40 -5.80 -9.25
C ALA A 236 -22.12 -5.72 -10.60
N SER A 237 -22.41 -4.52 -11.10
CA SER A 237 -23.04 -4.34 -12.42
C SER A 237 -22.12 -4.76 -13.56
N ALA A 238 -20.82 -4.46 -13.46
CA ALA A 238 -19.81 -4.85 -14.43
C ALA A 238 -19.67 -6.38 -14.50
N ILE A 239 -19.65 -7.06 -13.35
CA ILE A 239 -19.60 -8.53 -13.26
C ILE A 239 -20.79 -9.17 -14.00
N ILE A 240 -22.02 -8.66 -13.78
CA ILE A 240 -23.22 -9.17 -14.45
C ILE A 240 -23.18 -8.93 -15.97
N TRP A 241 -22.69 -7.78 -16.43
CA TRP A 241 -22.57 -7.50 -17.86
C TRP A 241 -21.50 -8.37 -18.53
N MET A 242 -20.34 -8.54 -17.90
CA MET A 242 -19.28 -9.42 -18.38
C MET A 242 -19.76 -10.87 -18.50
N ARG A 243 -20.50 -11.37 -17.50
CA ARG A 243 -21.14 -12.70 -17.52
C ARG A 243 -22.14 -12.86 -18.67
N LYS A 244 -22.91 -11.81 -18.99
CA LYS A 244 -23.89 -11.84 -20.11
C LYS A 244 -23.21 -11.81 -21.48
N MET A 245 -22.07 -11.11 -21.60
CA MET A 245 -21.30 -11.06 -22.84
C MET A 245 -20.58 -12.38 -23.12
N HIS A 246 -20.05 -13.03 -22.07
CA HIS A 246 -19.38 -14.31 -22.18
C HIS A 246 -20.40 -15.45 -21.98
N ASN A 247 -21.10 -15.81 -23.07
CA ASN A 247 -22.11 -16.86 -23.07
C ASN A 247 -21.54 -18.15 -22.44
N LYS A 248 -22.24 -18.64 -21.42
CA LYS A 248 -21.99 -19.83 -20.61
C LYS A 248 -21.29 -20.96 -21.37
N ASP A 249 -19.98 -21.10 -21.17
CA ASP A 249 -19.24 -22.36 -21.31
C ASP A 249 -17.86 -22.19 -20.71
N SER A 250 -17.79 -22.41 -19.40
CA SER A 250 -16.65 -22.95 -18.66
C SER A 250 -17.00 -22.79 -17.20
N LYS A 251 -17.65 -23.80 -16.62
CA LYS A 251 -17.43 -24.06 -15.20
C LYS A 251 -15.93 -24.35 -15.12
N SER A 252 -15.10 -23.35 -14.81
CA SER A 252 -13.70 -23.61 -14.49
C SER A 252 -13.76 -24.55 -13.29
N SER A 253 -13.56 -25.82 -13.58
CA SER A 253 -13.43 -26.85 -12.57
C SER A 253 -12.08 -26.59 -11.94
N TRP A 254 -12.00 -25.59 -11.06
CA TRP A 254 -11.03 -25.36 -9.99
C TRP A 254 -11.58 -24.19 -9.14
N GLY A 255 -12.61 -24.47 -8.35
CA GLY A 255 -13.00 -23.61 -7.21
C GLY A 255 -11.96 -23.62 -6.08
N SER A 256 -10.68 -23.79 -6.39
CA SER A 256 -9.57 -23.79 -5.46
C SER A 256 -8.88 -22.43 -5.55
N ALA A 257 -9.13 -21.58 -4.56
CA ALA A 257 -8.48 -20.29 -4.42
C ALA A 257 -6.97 -20.39 -4.69
N ASP A 258 -6.50 -19.65 -5.69
CA ASP A 258 -5.13 -19.67 -6.19
C ASP A 258 -4.16 -19.23 -5.10
N VAL A 259 -3.29 -20.16 -4.68
CA VAL A 259 -2.32 -19.92 -3.60
C VAL A 259 -1.33 -18.82 -3.97
N GLY A 260 -0.86 -18.78 -5.23
CA GLY A 260 0.09 -17.76 -5.67
C GLY A 260 -0.52 -16.36 -5.69
N GLN A 261 -1.74 -16.22 -6.22
CA GLN A 261 -2.45 -14.93 -6.21
C GLN A 261 -2.78 -14.49 -4.78
N SER A 262 -3.15 -15.43 -3.90
CA SER A 262 -3.43 -15.13 -2.49
C SER A 262 -2.19 -14.62 -1.74
N ILE A 263 -1.01 -15.17 -2.05
CA ILE A 263 0.27 -14.68 -1.52
C ILE A 263 0.58 -13.29 -2.08
N LEU A 264 0.44 -13.08 -3.40
CA LEU A 264 0.70 -11.78 -4.01
C LEU A 264 -0.23 -10.68 -3.46
N GLU A 265 -1.53 -10.95 -3.35
CA GLU A 265 -2.53 -10.04 -2.78
C GLU A 265 -2.17 -9.71 -1.33
N SER A 266 -2.04 -10.72 -0.47
CA SER A 266 -1.85 -10.50 0.96
C SER A 266 -0.52 -9.82 1.28
N TYR A 267 0.55 -10.18 0.58
CA TYR A 267 1.86 -9.56 0.79
C TYR A 267 1.88 -8.11 0.31
N SER A 268 1.32 -7.82 -0.88
CA SER A 268 1.21 -6.44 -1.38
C SER A 268 0.31 -5.56 -0.50
N ARG A 269 -0.83 -6.07 -0.04
CA ARG A 269 -1.74 -5.37 0.89
C ARG A 269 -1.09 -5.06 2.24
N VAL A 270 -0.27 -5.99 2.74
CA VAL A 270 0.50 -5.75 3.98
C VAL A 270 1.55 -4.66 3.77
N LEU A 271 2.30 -4.68 2.66
CA LEU A 271 3.26 -3.63 2.36
C LEU A 271 2.60 -2.26 2.16
N GLU A 272 1.42 -2.22 1.54
CA GLU A 272 0.58 -1.03 1.45
C GLU A 272 0.24 -0.49 2.85
N SER A 273 -0.32 -1.33 3.72
CA SER A 273 -0.72 -0.93 5.08
C SER A 273 0.45 -0.46 5.94
N LEU A 274 1.59 -1.16 5.88
CA LEU A 274 2.81 -0.75 6.59
C LEU A 274 3.34 0.58 6.05
N SER A 275 3.36 0.78 4.72
CA SER A 275 3.80 2.03 4.11
C SER A 275 2.89 3.20 4.51
N PHE A 276 1.57 3.00 4.48
CA PHE A 276 0.60 4.00 4.94
C PHE A 276 0.79 4.35 6.42
N THR A 277 1.04 3.35 7.27
CA THR A 277 1.32 3.56 8.69
C THR A 277 2.56 4.44 8.90
N VAL A 278 3.65 4.16 8.19
CA VAL A 278 4.88 4.96 8.27
C VAL A 278 4.65 6.39 7.80
N ILE A 279 3.92 6.57 6.69
CA ILE A 279 3.57 7.91 6.18
C ILE A 279 2.73 8.67 7.22
N SER A 280 1.73 8.04 7.83
CA SER A 280 0.92 8.67 8.88
C SER A 280 1.76 9.09 10.08
N GLN A 281 2.73 8.27 10.51
CA GLN A 281 3.61 8.63 11.63
C GLN A 281 4.49 9.83 11.30
N ILE A 282 5.03 9.90 10.07
CA ILE A 282 5.80 11.06 9.61
C ILE A 282 4.91 12.30 9.56
N ASP A 283 3.67 12.17 9.10
CA ASP A 283 2.70 13.27 9.08
C ASP A 283 2.33 13.76 10.47
N ASP A 284 2.19 12.86 11.45
CA ASP A 284 1.95 13.23 12.85
C ASP A 284 3.14 14.06 13.41
N VAL A 285 4.39 13.67 13.09
CA VAL A 285 5.61 14.43 13.49
C VAL A 285 5.64 15.81 12.82
N LEU A 286 5.41 15.88 11.51
CA LEU A 286 5.41 17.13 10.74
C LEU A 286 4.27 18.06 11.17
N TYR A 287 3.14 17.50 11.58
CA TYR A 287 2.04 18.26 12.16
C TYR A 287 2.44 18.88 13.50
N ALA A 288 3.01 18.10 14.42
CA ALA A 288 3.50 18.60 15.71
C ALA A 288 4.56 19.70 15.52
N ASP A 289 5.47 19.55 14.56
CA ASP A 289 6.43 20.58 14.15
C ASP A 289 5.73 21.86 13.70
N SER A 290 4.69 21.77 12.86
CA SER A 290 3.93 22.95 12.41
C SER A 290 3.23 23.69 13.56
N VAL A 291 2.73 22.97 14.55
CA VAL A 291 2.08 23.53 15.75
C VAL A 291 3.11 24.21 16.66
N ALA A 292 4.30 23.63 16.81
CA ALA A 292 5.39 24.22 17.60
C ALA A 292 5.95 25.50 16.95
N GLN A 293 5.91 25.60 15.63
CA GLN A 293 6.35 26.80 14.90
C GLN A 293 5.32 27.93 14.87
N ASP A 294 4.08 27.71 15.30
CA ASP A 294 3.04 28.74 15.26
C ASP A 294 3.29 29.83 16.32
N PRO A 295 3.59 31.08 15.91
CA PRO A 295 3.85 32.19 16.84
C PRO A 295 2.62 32.60 17.67
N SER A 296 1.41 32.11 17.34
CA SER A 296 0.21 32.34 18.16
C SER A 296 0.23 31.56 19.48
N ASN A 297 0.98 30.45 19.55
CA ASN A 297 1.11 29.62 20.74
C ASN A 297 2.06 30.25 21.78
N GLU A 298 3.03 31.09 21.37
CA GLU A 298 3.94 31.80 22.29
C GLU A 298 3.20 32.68 23.32
N ASN A 299 2.02 33.20 22.96
CA ASN A 299 1.21 34.05 23.83
C ASN A 299 0.51 33.29 24.96
N SER A 300 0.31 31.97 24.83
CA SER A 300 -0.24 31.12 25.91
C SER A 300 0.84 30.74 26.93
N THR A 301 2.09 30.58 26.48
CA THR A 301 3.24 30.16 27.30
C THR A 301 3.79 31.33 28.12
N ARG A 302 3.81 32.55 27.55
CA ARG A 302 4.25 33.76 28.28
C ARG A 302 3.36 34.12 29.46
N ARG A 303 2.08 33.75 29.46
CA ARG A 303 1.16 34.07 30.57
C ARG A 303 1.36 33.19 31.81
N ARG A 304 2.15 32.11 31.71
CA ARG A 304 2.48 31.18 32.81
C ARG A 304 3.90 31.33 33.35
N SER A 305 4.70 32.24 32.80
CA SER A 305 6.06 32.54 33.27
C SER A 305 6.09 33.84 34.07
N LEU A 306 5.61 33.79 35.32
CA LEU A 306 5.96 34.77 36.35
C LEU A 306 5.96 34.11 37.73
N THR A 307 7.03 33.34 38.04
CA THR A 307 7.67 33.36 39.36
C THR A 307 9.12 32.90 39.23
N ASP A 308 9.98 33.91 39.18
CA ASP A 308 11.26 34.07 39.86
C ASP A 308 12.47 33.13 39.62
N SER A 309 13.55 33.80 39.22
CA SER A 309 14.95 33.65 39.64
C SER A 309 15.97 32.83 38.82
N GLU A 310 16.99 33.61 38.43
CA GLU A 310 18.42 33.32 38.23
C GLU A 310 18.97 32.81 36.88
N MET A 311 19.50 33.78 36.13
CA MET A 311 20.47 33.61 35.04
C MET A 311 21.80 33.00 35.51
N ARG A 312 22.33 32.06 34.74
CA ARG A 312 23.78 31.79 34.65
C ARG A 312 24.23 31.81 33.18
N PRO A 313 25.44 32.31 32.86
CA PRO A 313 25.85 32.50 31.47
C PRO A 313 26.44 31.19 30.91
N VAL A 314 25.88 30.70 29.81
CA VAL A 314 26.47 29.63 29.00
C VAL A 314 27.28 30.25 27.86
N LYS A 315 28.51 29.76 27.71
CA LYS A 315 29.55 30.22 26.78
C LYS A 315 29.12 30.06 25.32
N LYS A 316 29.36 31.10 24.50
CA LYS A 316 29.30 31.04 23.04
C LYS A 316 30.38 30.11 22.50
N LEU A 317 29.99 29.09 21.73
CA LEU A 317 30.87 28.41 20.77
C LEU A 317 30.48 28.88 19.37
N VAL A 318 31.50 29.20 18.57
CA VAL A 318 31.42 29.77 17.23
C VAL A 318 31.28 28.63 16.21
N PRO A 319 30.28 28.65 15.30
CA PRO A 319 30.20 27.68 14.21
C PRO A 319 30.89 28.23 12.96
N LYS A 320 32.13 27.82 12.73
CA LYS A 320 32.80 27.90 11.42
C LYS A 320 33.78 26.75 11.36
N GLU A 321 33.33 25.59 10.86
CA GLU A 321 34.16 24.53 10.24
C GLU A 321 33.38 23.25 9.84
N GLU A 322 32.04 23.22 9.87
CA GLU A 322 31.25 22.07 9.36
C GLU A 322 30.66 22.25 7.95
N MET A 323 31.07 23.28 7.22
CA MET A 323 30.56 23.59 5.89
C MET A 323 31.41 23.05 4.72
N GLU A 324 32.49 22.30 5.00
CA GLU A 324 33.35 21.70 3.96
C GLU A 324 33.33 20.15 3.90
N LYS A 325 32.49 19.48 4.70
CA LYS A 325 32.40 18.00 4.69
C LYS A 325 31.17 17.42 3.96
N LEU A 326 30.37 18.24 3.29
CA LEU A 326 29.12 17.81 2.63
C LEU A 326 29.20 17.71 1.09
N ASN A 327 30.38 17.87 0.49
CA ASN A 327 30.56 17.68 -0.96
C ASN A 327 30.78 16.21 -1.38
N GLU A 328 30.66 15.24 -0.46
CA GLU A 328 30.72 13.82 -0.77
C GLU A 328 29.55 13.08 -0.10
N ALA A 329 28.36 13.24 -0.67
CA ALA A 329 27.28 12.27 -0.48
C ALA A 329 27.48 11.12 -1.48
N PRO A 330 27.58 9.85 -1.04
CA PRO A 330 27.55 8.72 -1.97
C PRO A 330 26.11 8.46 -2.43
N ASP A 331 25.92 8.38 -3.75
CA ASP A 331 24.77 7.82 -4.50
C ASP A 331 23.37 7.99 -3.89
N SER A 332 22.74 9.13 -4.15
CA SER A 332 21.27 9.23 -4.12
C SER A 332 20.68 8.61 -5.39
N MET A 333 20.64 7.28 -5.48
CA MET A 333 19.87 6.61 -6.54
C MET A 333 18.38 6.84 -6.30
N THR A 334 17.68 7.44 -7.27
CA THR A 334 16.22 7.50 -7.23
C THR A 334 15.64 6.08 -7.41
N LEU A 335 14.39 5.84 -6.98
CA LEU A 335 13.74 4.55 -7.18
C LEU A 335 13.68 4.16 -8.67
N SER A 336 13.63 5.17 -9.54
CA SER A 336 13.76 5.04 -10.99
C SER A 336 15.16 4.56 -11.41
N ASP A 337 16.23 5.16 -10.89
CA ASP A 337 17.63 4.79 -11.18
C ASP A 337 17.93 3.35 -10.70
N PHE A 338 17.31 2.93 -9.60
CA PHE A 338 17.47 1.58 -9.07
C PHE A 338 16.54 0.54 -9.72
N MET A 339 15.46 0.95 -10.39
CA MET A 339 14.52 0.07 -11.10
C MET A 339 14.75 0.01 -12.61
N GLY A 340 15.57 0.90 -13.17
CA GLY A 340 15.84 0.99 -14.61
C GLY A 340 14.65 1.50 -15.43
N TRP A 341 13.76 2.28 -14.82
CA TRP A 341 12.54 2.80 -15.45
C TRP A 341 12.76 4.24 -15.97
N HIS A 342 13.55 4.42 -17.02
CA HIS A 342 13.68 5.74 -17.66
C HIS A 342 12.40 6.10 -18.43
N PHE A 343 11.66 7.09 -17.95
CA PHE A 343 10.66 7.82 -18.73
C PHE A 343 11.27 9.18 -19.10
N ASP A 344 11.72 9.32 -20.34
CA ASP A 344 12.18 10.60 -20.88
C ASP A 344 10.96 11.46 -21.27
N PRO A 345 10.83 12.70 -20.74
CA PRO A 345 9.98 13.71 -21.34
C PRO A 345 10.81 14.56 -22.32
N ASP A 346 10.34 14.59 -23.57
CA ASP A 346 10.69 15.49 -24.67
C ASP A 346 12.07 15.35 -25.36
N SER A 347 12.04 14.87 -26.62
CA SER A 347 12.73 15.55 -27.73
C SER A 347 12.20 15.09 -29.10
N GLU A 348 12.05 16.07 -29.98
CA GLU A 348 11.48 16.04 -31.32
C GLU A 348 12.31 15.26 -32.37
N GLU A 349 11.64 14.98 -33.48
CA GLU A 349 12.04 14.26 -34.69
C GLU A 349 13.49 14.41 -35.19
N LYS A 350 14.10 13.26 -35.54
CA LYS A 350 14.88 13.10 -36.79
C LYS A 350 15.04 11.61 -37.18
N ASP A 351 14.64 11.33 -38.41
CA ASP A 351 14.69 10.03 -39.10
C ASP A 351 16.13 9.55 -39.40
N VAL A 352 16.36 8.22 -39.27
CA VAL A 352 16.93 7.27 -40.27
C VAL A 352 17.55 6.02 -39.61
N LYS A 353 16.80 4.91 -39.76
CA LYS A 353 17.12 3.49 -40.08
C LYS A 353 18.21 2.68 -39.33
N THR A 354 17.67 1.68 -38.64
CA THR A 354 17.96 0.22 -38.67
C THR A 354 19.18 -0.31 -37.92
N ASN A 355 18.93 -0.89 -36.74
CA ASN A 355 19.08 -2.34 -36.52
C ASN A 355 18.19 -2.81 -35.35
N LYS A 356 17.54 -3.97 -35.55
CA LYS A 356 16.36 -4.47 -34.83
C LYS A 356 16.69 -4.96 -33.40
N LEU A 357 15.85 -4.57 -32.44
CA LEU A 357 15.66 -5.24 -31.14
C LEU A 357 14.63 -6.39 -31.28
N PRO A 358 14.74 -7.47 -30.47
CA PRO A 358 13.68 -8.46 -30.32
C PRO A 358 12.47 -7.85 -29.60
N ASN A 359 11.28 -8.05 -30.16
CA ASN A 359 9.99 -7.58 -29.65
C ASN A 359 9.75 -8.01 -28.19
N ILE A 360 9.90 -7.06 -27.26
CA ILE A 360 9.15 -7.08 -26.00
C ILE A 360 7.77 -6.52 -26.33
N VAL A 361 6.75 -7.38 -26.32
CA VAL A 361 5.36 -6.95 -26.38
C VAL A 361 5.04 -6.24 -25.07
N THR A 362 5.31 -4.94 -25.03
CA THR A 362 4.63 -4.06 -24.09
C THR A 362 3.19 -3.94 -24.58
N ASN A 363 2.28 -4.69 -23.94
CA ASN A 363 0.87 -4.38 -24.06
C ASN A 363 0.70 -2.97 -23.49
N LYS A 364 0.51 -2.02 -24.41
CA LYS A 364 0.09 -0.65 -24.15
C LYS A 364 -1.07 -0.69 -23.16
N LYS A 365 -1.07 0.26 -22.21
CA LYS A 365 -2.21 0.58 -21.34
C LYS A 365 -3.51 0.46 -22.15
N LEU A 366 -4.27 -0.60 -21.93
CA LEU A 366 -5.66 -0.66 -22.35
C LEU A 366 -6.47 -0.27 -21.12
N SER A 367 -6.71 1.03 -20.99
CA SER A 367 -7.72 1.49 -20.04
C SER A 367 -9.08 0.93 -20.46
N PHE A 368 -9.94 0.64 -19.48
CA PHE A 368 -11.30 0.15 -19.68
C PHE A 368 -12.14 1.02 -20.64
N LEU A 369 -11.85 2.34 -20.68
CA LEU A 369 -12.48 3.29 -21.60
C LEU A 369 -12.06 3.11 -23.07
N GLU A 370 -10.81 2.73 -23.34
CA GLU A 370 -10.29 2.52 -24.70
C GLU A 370 -10.87 1.25 -25.35
N LYS A 371 -11.26 0.25 -24.53
CA LYS A 371 -12.03 -0.92 -24.99
C LYS A 371 -13.46 -0.55 -25.41
N LEU A 372 -14.06 0.48 -24.82
CA LEU A 372 -15.41 0.93 -25.18
C LEU A 372 -15.43 1.80 -26.44
N GLU A 373 -14.39 2.62 -26.67
CA GLU A 373 -14.29 3.45 -27.87
C GLU A 373 -14.03 2.62 -29.15
N ASN A 374 -13.25 1.54 -29.06
CA ASN A 374 -12.98 0.64 -30.19
C ASN A 374 -14.19 -0.22 -30.61
N LEU A 375 -15.29 -0.20 -29.86
CA LEU A 375 -16.53 -0.96 -30.15
C LEU A 375 -17.65 -0.10 -30.76
N LYS A 376 -17.44 1.21 -30.99
CA LYS A 376 -18.42 2.11 -31.66
C LYS A 376 -18.75 1.76 -33.12
N GLY A 377 -18.26 0.64 -33.66
CA GLY A 377 -18.47 0.21 -35.05
C GLY A 377 -19.65 -0.73 -35.32
N SER A 378 -20.28 -1.34 -34.31
CA SER A 378 -21.30 -2.39 -34.55
C SER A 378 -22.69 -1.93 -34.13
N ARG A 379 -23.51 -1.58 -35.13
CA ARG A 379 -24.92 -1.18 -35.03
C ARG A 379 -25.75 -2.11 -34.12
N SER A 380 -26.60 -1.51 -33.28
CA SER A 380 -27.71 -2.18 -32.59
C SER A 380 -28.71 -2.79 -33.58
N PRO A 381 -29.25 -4.00 -33.34
CA PRO A 381 -30.45 -4.48 -34.03
C PRO A 381 -31.65 -3.66 -33.53
N SER A 382 -32.18 -2.83 -34.42
CA SER A 382 -33.44 -2.12 -34.20
C SER A 382 -34.61 -3.11 -34.12
N ALA A 383 -35.56 -2.80 -33.25
CA ALA A 383 -36.81 -3.51 -33.08
C ALA A 383 -37.50 -3.81 -34.42
N ARG A 384 -38.08 -5.00 -34.55
CA ARG A 384 -39.14 -5.26 -35.52
C ARG A 384 -40.31 -5.93 -34.81
N HIS A 385 -41.48 -5.43 -35.21
CA HIS A 385 -42.86 -5.79 -34.86
C HIS A 385 -43.14 -7.26 -34.62
#